data_AF-A0A0D0D8Y8-F1
#
_entry.id   AF-A0A0D0D8Y8-F1
#
_cell.length_a   1.000
_cell.length_b   1.000
_cell.length_c   1.000
_cell.angle_alpha   90.00
_cell.angle_beta   90.00
_cell.angle_gamma   90.00
#
_symmetry.space_group_name_H-M   'P 1'
#
loop_
_entity.id
_entity.type
_entity.pdbx_description
1 polymer ?
#
loop_
_entity_poly.entity_id
_entity_poly.type
_entity_poly.pdbx_seq_one_letter_code
_entity_poly.pdbx_strand_id
1 'polypeptide(L)'
;CSEKWVRIFLLHNLHWRMHKSTCASQKLPTNVDEVCQEQLFRLALTIHDNVIHSPAFYVNINQTNVVFQPVTSSTYEEIGSKQVAVVGQEEKWVFTLVVGISATGNLLLF
;
A
#
# COMPACT_ATOMS: atom_id res chain seq x y z
N CYS A 1 -1.47 12.00 34.37
CA CYS A 1 -1.73 13.02 33.34
C CYS A 1 -3.04 12.70 32.62
N SER A 2 -3.93 13.68 32.45
CA SER A 2 -5.14 13.50 31.62
C SER A 2 -4.84 13.86 30.17
N GLU A 3 -5.51 13.20 29.22
CA GLU A 3 -5.37 13.48 27.78
C GLU A 3 -5.65 14.95 27.45
N LYS A 4 -6.63 15.54 28.14
CA LYS A 4 -7.00 16.96 28.02
C LYS A 4 -5.84 17.88 28.40
N TRP A 5 -5.11 17.57 29.47
CA TRP A 5 -3.94 18.35 29.89
C TRP A 5 -2.83 18.27 28.85
N VAL A 6 -2.55 17.08 28.30
CA VAL A 6 -1.53 16.87 27.26
C VAL A 6 -1.87 17.67 26.00
N ARG A 7 -3.11 17.62 25.52
CA ARG A 7 -3.53 18.40 24.34
C ARG A 7 -3.40 19.92 24.56
N ILE A 8 -3.78 20.41 25.74
CA ILE A 8 -3.64 21.83 26.09
C ILE A 8 -2.17 22.22 26.12
N PHE A 9 -1.32 21.40 26.74
CA PHE A 9 0.11 21.66 26.84
C PHE A 9 0.77 21.74 25.46
N LEU A 10 0.53 20.74 24.60
CA LEU A 10 1.07 20.67 23.24
C LEU A 10 0.60 21.86 22.37
N LEU A 11 -0.67 22.25 22.49
CA LEU A 11 -1.22 23.35 21.71
C LEU A 11 -0.68 24.72 22.16
N HIS A 12 -0.64 24.98 23.47
CA HIS A 12 -0.34 26.32 23.99
C HIS A 12 1.14 26.58 24.21
N ASN A 13 1.94 25.54 24.47
CA ASN A 13 3.38 25.71 24.76
C ASN A 13 4.26 25.34 23.56
N LEU A 14 3.82 24.38 22.73
CA LEU A 14 4.59 23.91 21.58
C LEU A 14 3.97 24.29 20.23
N HIS A 15 2.74 24.83 20.21
CA HIS A 15 1.97 25.11 18.98
C HIS A 15 1.81 23.86 18.09
N TRP A 16 1.72 22.68 18.69
CA TRP A 16 1.61 21.42 17.96
C TRP A 16 0.17 20.91 17.92
N ARG A 17 -0.21 20.30 16.79
CA ARG A 17 -1.51 19.63 16.60
C ARG A 17 -1.33 18.26 16.01
N MET A 18 -2.34 17.40 16.16
CA MET A 18 -2.31 16.06 15.58
C MET A 18 -2.55 16.15 14.06
N HIS A 19 -1.66 15.57 13.27
CA HIS A 19 -1.76 15.47 11.81
C HIS A 19 -1.91 14.01 11.37
N LYS A 20 -2.70 13.77 10.30
CA LYS A 20 -2.83 12.46 9.66
C LYS A 20 -1.93 12.42 8.42
N SER A 21 -1.14 11.36 8.24
CA SER A 21 -0.29 11.25 7.04
C SER A 21 -1.14 11.17 5.76
N THR A 22 -0.77 11.92 4.73
CA THR A 22 -1.36 11.83 3.40
C THR A 22 -0.44 10.98 2.51
N CYS A 23 -0.91 9.80 2.09
CA CYS A 23 -0.12 8.84 1.31
C CYS A 23 -0.07 9.23 -0.18
N ALA A 24 0.94 8.69 -0.87
CA ALA A 24 1.38 9.04 -2.23
C ALA A 24 0.27 8.95 -3.31
N SER A 25 0.22 9.97 -4.15
CA SER A 25 -0.52 9.97 -5.41
C SER A 25 0.03 8.87 -6.33
N GLN A 26 -0.80 7.90 -6.70
CA GLN A 26 -0.49 6.99 -7.79
C GLN A 26 -0.52 7.79 -9.10
N LYS A 27 0.62 7.86 -9.79
CA LYS A 27 0.69 8.41 -11.15
C LYS A 27 0.36 7.30 -12.13
N LEU A 28 -0.77 7.40 -12.82
CA LEU A 28 -1.09 6.52 -13.92
C LEU A 28 -0.46 7.06 -15.21
N PRO A 29 -0.03 6.18 -16.13
CA PRO A 29 0.41 6.60 -17.45
C PRO A 29 -0.79 7.09 -18.28
N THR A 30 -0.53 7.96 -19.25
CA THR A 30 -1.58 8.58 -20.10
C THR A 30 -2.36 7.55 -20.94
N ASN A 31 -1.73 6.43 -21.30
CA ASN A 31 -2.29 5.38 -22.15
C ASN A 31 -2.71 4.12 -21.38
N VAL A 32 -3.12 4.26 -20.11
CA VAL A 32 -3.47 3.13 -19.24
C VAL A 32 -4.53 2.22 -19.88
N ASP A 33 -5.53 2.78 -20.54
CA ASP A 33 -6.63 2.01 -21.13
C ASP A 33 -6.16 1.14 -22.31
N GLU A 34 -5.31 1.71 -23.18
CA GLU A 34 -4.72 0.99 -24.32
C GLU A 34 -3.85 -0.17 -23.84
N VAL A 35 -2.99 0.07 -22.85
CA VAL A 35 -2.11 -0.96 -22.29
C VAL A 35 -2.92 -2.08 -21.63
N CYS A 36 -3.98 -1.72 -20.88
CA CYS A 36 -4.86 -2.71 -20.27
C CYS A 36 -5.57 -3.57 -21.32
N GLN A 37 -6.07 -2.94 -22.40
CA GLN A 37 -6.79 -3.62 -23.46
C GLN A 37 -5.86 -4.54 -24.27
N GLU A 38 -4.66 -4.08 -24.64
CA GLU A 38 -3.68 -4.92 -25.33
C GLU A 38 -3.28 -6.13 -24.48
N GLN A 39 -3.02 -5.91 -23.18
CA GLN A 39 -2.66 -6.99 -22.27
C GLN A 39 -3.77 -8.03 -22.16
N LEU A 40 -5.04 -7.59 -22.09
CA LEU A 40 -6.20 -8.48 -22.07
C LEU A 40 -6.25 -9.37 -23.32
N PHE A 41 -6.08 -8.79 -24.52
CA PHE A 41 -6.10 -9.56 -25.76
C PHE A 41 -4.94 -10.54 -25.85
N ARG A 42 -3.72 -10.13 -25.46
CA ARG A 42 -2.55 -11.02 -25.44
C ARG A 42 -2.76 -12.21 -24.52
N LEU A 43 -3.32 -11.99 -23.33
CA LEU A 43 -3.66 -13.07 -22.39
C LEU A 43 -4.73 -13.99 -22.97
N ALA A 44 -5.81 -13.45 -23.53
CA ALA A 44 -6.89 -14.24 -24.11
C ALA A 44 -6.40 -15.13 -25.28
N LEU A 45 -5.60 -14.57 -26.18
CA LEU A 45 -5.00 -15.32 -27.30
C LEU A 45 -4.02 -16.39 -26.79
N THR A 46 -3.17 -16.07 -25.81
CA THR A 46 -2.24 -17.04 -25.22
C THR A 46 -3.00 -18.23 -24.60
N ILE A 47 -4.08 -17.96 -23.87
CA ILE A 47 -4.91 -19.00 -23.26
C ILE A 47 -5.57 -19.88 -24.32
N HIS A 48 -6.12 -19.26 -25.37
CA HIS A 48 -6.77 -19.95 -26.48
C HIS A 48 -5.77 -20.82 -27.27
N ASP A 49 -4.66 -20.24 -27.73
CA ASP A 49 -3.72 -20.88 -28.65
C ASP A 49 -2.92 -22.00 -27.97
N ASN A 50 -2.65 -21.87 -26.66
CA ASN A 50 -1.98 -22.91 -25.88
C ASN A 50 -2.96 -23.88 -25.20
N VAL A 51 -4.26 -23.78 -25.48
CA VAL A 51 -5.28 -24.72 -24.98
C VAL A 51 -5.26 -24.80 -23.43
N ILE A 52 -5.05 -23.66 -22.77
CA ILE A 52 -4.96 -23.57 -21.32
C ILE A 52 -6.38 -23.53 -20.75
N HIS A 53 -6.98 -24.69 -20.55
CA HIS A 53 -8.37 -24.77 -20.05
C HIS A 53 -8.46 -24.97 -18.54
N SER A 54 -7.41 -25.48 -17.90
CA SER A 54 -7.43 -25.73 -16.47
C SER A 54 -7.27 -24.44 -15.68
N PRO A 55 -8.21 -24.13 -14.76
CA PRO A 55 -8.13 -22.93 -13.91
C PRO A 55 -6.93 -22.95 -12.96
N ALA A 56 -6.29 -24.11 -12.76
CA ALA A 56 -5.08 -24.21 -11.95
C ALA A 56 -3.89 -23.41 -12.54
N PHE A 57 -3.91 -23.15 -13.85
CA PHE A 57 -2.85 -22.38 -14.53
C PHE A 57 -3.08 -20.88 -14.52
N TYR A 58 -4.25 -20.41 -14.10
CA TYR A 58 -4.51 -18.99 -13.92
C TYR A 58 -4.04 -18.56 -12.53
N VAL A 59 -2.76 -18.20 -12.42
CA VAL A 59 -2.14 -17.80 -11.15
C VAL A 59 -1.88 -16.30 -11.15
N ASN A 60 -2.45 -15.60 -10.18
CA ASN A 60 -2.08 -14.21 -9.89
C ASN A 60 -0.96 -14.22 -8.85
N ILE A 61 0.20 -13.65 -9.19
CA ILE A 61 1.34 -13.51 -8.28
C ILE A 61 1.55 -12.04 -8.01
N ASN A 62 1.62 -11.69 -6.74
CA ASN A 62 1.96 -10.33 -6.34
C ASN A 62 2.95 -10.33 -5.18
N GLN A 63 3.77 -9.28 -5.16
CA GLN A 63 4.67 -8.97 -4.08
C GLN A 63 4.01 -7.93 -3.17
N THR A 64 3.91 -8.23 -1.89
CA THR A 64 3.39 -7.31 -0.89
C THR A 64 4.40 -7.10 0.23
N ASN A 65 4.40 -5.90 0.79
CA ASN A 65 5.23 -5.53 1.92
C ASN A 65 4.40 -5.63 3.19
N VAL A 66 4.79 -6.52 4.10
CA VAL A 66 4.12 -6.71 5.38
C VAL A 66 4.89 -5.95 6.46
N VAL A 67 4.21 -5.03 7.14
CA VAL A 67 4.79 -4.16 8.16
C VAL A 67 4.67 -4.84 9.54
N PHE A 68 5.78 -5.02 10.24
CA PHE A 68 5.82 -5.65 11.57
C PHE A 68 5.34 -4.73 12.71
N GLN A 69 5.46 -3.41 12.55
CA GLN A 69 5.13 -2.44 13.58
C GLN A 69 3.88 -1.64 13.19
N PRO A 70 2.91 -1.44 14.11
CA PRO A 70 1.79 -0.54 13.84
C PRO A 70 2.34 0.88 13.63
N VAL A 71 2.29 1.33 12.37
CA VAL A 71 2.61 2.71 12.02
C VAL A 71 1.51 3.57 12.63
N THR A 72 1.82 4.28 13.70
CA THR A 72 0.96 5.39 14.14
C THR A 72 0.88 6.38 12.98
N SER A 73 -0.27 6.48 12.31
CA SER A 73 -0.48 7.39 11.17
C SER A 73 -0.56 8.87 11.58
N SER A 74 -0.25 9.13 12.85
CA SER A 74 -0.51 10.35 13.57
C SER A 74 0.69 10.73 14.40
N THR A 75 1.17 11.96 14.20
CA THR A 75 2.19 12.58 15.05
C THR A 75 1.74 14.00 15.41
N TYR A 76 2.37 14.57 16.43
CA TYR A 76 2.21 15.96 16.79
C TYR A 76 3.30 16.76 16.07
N GLU A 77 2.89 17.83 15.39
CA GLU A 77 3.78 18.70 14.64
C GLU A 77 3.27 20.15 14.71
N GLU A 78 4.14 21.11 14.43
CA GLU A 78 3.81 22.54 14.46
C GLU A 78 2.66 22.92 13.52
N ILE A 79 1.77 23.80 14.01
CA ILE A 79 0.65 24.32 13.25
C ILE A 79 1.17 25.08 12.03
N GLY A 80 0.83 24.60 10.84
CA GLY A 80 1.24 25.18 9.56
C GLY A 80 2.24 24.34 8.78
N SER A 81 2.74 23.25 9.37
CA SER A 81 3.61 22.29 8.70
C SER A 81 2.91 21.65 7.51
N LYS A 82 3.52 21.78 6.33
CA LYS A 82 3.01 21.23 5.05
C LYS A 82 3.44 19.78 4.84
N GLN A 83 4.56 19.38 5.41
CA GLN A 83 5.09 18.02 5.42
C GLN A 83 5.39 17.65 6.86
N VAL A 84 4.82 16.54 7.32
CA VAL A 84 4.93 16.10 8.71
C VAL A 84 5.59 14.72 8.69
N ALA A 85 6.82 14.64 9.19
CA ALA A 85 7.55 13.39 9.30
C ALA A 85 7.07 12.62 10.54
N VAL A 86 6.80 11.33 10.39
CA VAL A 86 6.40 10.47 11.51
C VAL A 86 7.59 9.59 11.89
N VAL A 87 8.06 9.73 13.13
CA VAL A 87 9.10 8.86 13.70
C VAL A 87 8.59 7.40 13.66
N GLY A 88 9.37 6.50 13.03
CA GLY A 88 8.96 5.11 12.78
C GLY A 88 8.35 4.85 11.39
N GLN A 89 8.17 5.87 10.54
CA GLN A 89 7.90 5.66 9.11
C GLN A 89 9.16 5.54 8.25
N GLU A 90 10.31 6.03 8.73
CA GLU A 90 11.58 5.93 8.00
C GLU A 90 12.22 4.54 8.16
N GLU A 91 12.29 4.02 9.38
CA GLU A 91 12.69 2.63 9.65
C GLU A 91 11.49 1.69 9.55
N LYS A 92 11.17 1.34 8.31
CA LYS A 92 10.16 0.33 8.00
C LYS A 92 10.72 -1.07 8.27
N TRP A 93 10.36 -1.64 9.41
CA TRP A 93 10.47 -3.09 9.64
C TRP A 93 9.43 -3.80 8.77
N VAL A 94 9.87 -4.12 7.56
CA VAL A 94 9.04 -4.72 6.52
C VAL A 94 9.75 -5.94 5.99
N PHE A 95 9.01 -7.03 5.88
CA PHE A 95 9.42 -8.13 5.01
C PHE A 95 8.57 -8.14 3.75
N THR A 96 9.20 -8.61 2.69
CA THR A 96 8.54 -8.81 1.42
C THR A 96 7.97 -10.23 1.38
N LEU A 97 6.68 -10.33 1.08
CA LEU A 97 6.00 -11.58 0.84
C LEU A 97 5.61 -11.67 -0.63
N VAL A 98 5.98 -12.75 -1.29
CA VAL A 98 5.51 -13.07 -2.66
C VAL A 98 4.43 -14.14 -2.54
N VAL A 99 3.22 -13.80 -2.98
CA VAL A 99 2.07 -14.72 -2.89
C VAL A 99 1.50 -14.95 -4.28
N GLY A 100 1.38 -16.22 -4.65
CA GLY A 100 0.59 -16.68 -5.79
C GLY A 100 -0.76 -17.24 -5.35
N ILE A 101 -1.83 -16.93 -6.07
CA ILE A 101 -3.14 -17.57 -5.89
C ILE A 101 -3.63 -18.05 -7.25
N SER A 102 -3.97 -19.34 -7.37
CA SER A 102 -4.60 -19.88 -8.58
C SER A 102 -6.10 -19.60 -8.60
N ALA A 103 -6.73 -19.62 -9.78
CA ALA A 103 -8.18 -19.51 -9.91
C ALA A 103 -8.95 -20.70 -9.31
N THR A 104 -8.26 -21.79 -8.97
CA THR A 104 -8.81 -22.89 -8.15
C THR A 104 -8.78 -22.62 -6.65
N GLY A 105 -8.20 -21.49 -6.22
CA GLY A 105 -8.07 -21.11 -4.81
C GLY A 105 -6.85 -21.69 -4.11
N ASN A 106 -5.90 -22.29 -4.85
CA ASN A 106 -4.67 -22.80 -4.24
C ASN A 106 -3.70 -21.65 -3.99
N LEU A 107 -3.21 -21.56 -2.75
CA LEU A 107 -2.19 -20.61 -2.34
C LEU A 107 -0.80 -21.19 -2.63
N LEU A 108 0.02 -20.42 -3.33
CA LEU A 108 1.42 -20.68 -3.61
C LEU A 108 2.25 -19.67 -2.83
N LEU A 109 2.85 -20.12 -1.73
CA LEU A 109 3.85 -19.35 -1.00
C LEU A 109 5.22 -19.61 -1.65
N PHE A 110 5.91 -18.54 -2.04
CA PHE A 110 7.27 -18.60 -2.60
C PHE A 110 8.28 -18.01 -1.61
#